data_AF-A0A6P5F7V2-F1
#
_entry.id   AF-A0A6P5F7V2-F1
#
_cell.length_a   1.000
_cell.length_b   1.000
_cell.length_c   1.000
_cell.angle_alpha   90.00
_cell.angle_beta   90.00
_cell.angle_gamma   90.00
#
_symmetry.space_group_name_H-M   'P 1'
#
loop_
_entity.id
_entity.type
_entity.pdbx_description
1 polymer ?
#
loop_
_entity_poly.entity_id
_entity_poly.type
_entity_poly.pdbx_seq_one_letter_code
_entity_poly.pdbx_strand_id
1 'polypeptide(L)'
;MAVSNNITAFINFMALLCSIPIIGAGIWLASKPDAECLRLARWPLIILGTLILLVSLAGFVGAYWGRECLLAAYLFAMAALIALLLVLIVFAFAVTRPDGSVPVPGRGYDEYRLGGFSAWLRGYVVDPGRWARIRACLGESGVCQRLSRDAPYLTADQFAQSHLSPLQSGCCKPPTACGYMYVNPTVWVNPSNAGADQDCAAWSNDQSQLCYGCEACKAGMLGNLREEWRKANVALIVAAVALIFVYVIGCSAFKNAQTEDLFRRYKQGFV
;
A
#
# COMPACT_ATOMS: atom_id res chain seq x y z
N MET A 1 -21.65 36.74 6.78
CA MET A 1 -21.41 36.28 5.39
C MET A 1 -19.92 36.23 5.01
N ALA A 2 -19.07 37.20 5.40
CA ALA A 2 -17.63 37.14 5.07
C ALA A 2 -16.84 36.02 5.81
N VAL A 3 -17.16 35.77 7.08
CA VAL A 3 -16.47 34.76 7.90
C VAL A 3 -16.78 33.32 7.43
N SER A 4 -18.00 33.03 6.98
CA SER A 4 -18.39 31.69 6.51
C SER A 4 -17.74 31.33 5.16
N ASN A 5 -17.56 32.30 4.26
CA ASN A 5 -16.84 32.07 3.00
C ASN A 5 -15.36 31.77 3.23
N ASN A 6 -14.71 32.47 4.17
CA ASN A 6 -13.31 32.21 4.51
C ASN A 6 -13.11 30.84 5.17
N ILE A 7 -14.04 30.41 6.04
CA ILE A 7 -14.00 29.07 6.66
C ILE A 7 -14.17 27.98 5.59
N THR A 8 -15.11 28.15 4.67
CA THR A 8 -15.37 27.15 3.61
C THR A 8 -14.19 27.06 2.63
N ALA A 9 -13.58 28.20 2.27
CA ALA A 9 -12.37 28.24 1.46
C ALA A 9 -11.19 27.55 2.17
N PHE A 10 -11.03 27.76 3.48
CA PHE A 10 -9.98 27.12 4.29
C PHE A 10 -10.17 25.59 4.38
N ILE A 11 -11.41 25.12 4.60
CA ILE A 11 -11.75 23.69 4.64
C ILE A 11 -11.43 23.02 3.31
N ASN A 12 -11.83 23.61 2.17
CA ASN A 12 -11.52 23.06 0.85
C ASN A 12 -10.03 23.08 0.53
N PHE A 13 -9.30 24.13 0.94
CA PHE A 13 -7.86 24.21 0.80
C PHE A 13 -7.15 23.11 1.60
N MET A 14 -7.58 22.85 2.84
CA MET A 14 -7.05 21.76 3.65
C MET A 14 -7.38 20.38 3.08
N ALA A 15 -8.59 20.17 2.55
CA ALA A 15 -8.96 18.93 1.87
C ALA A 15 -8.09 18.69 0.62
N LEU A 16 -7.78 19.75 -0.13
CA LEU A 16 -6.88 19.70 -1.27
C LEU A 16 -5.44 19.35 -0.85
N LEU A 17 -4.94 19.95 0.24
CA LEU A 17 -3.64 19.59 0.81
C LEU A 17 -3.59 18.13 1.27
N CYS A 18 -4.68 17.58 1.79
CA CYS A 18 -4.76 16.15 2.16
C CYS A 18 -4.79 15.21 0.94
N SER A 19 -5.22 15.68 -0.23
CA SER A 19 -5.18 14.89 -1.46
C SER A 19 -3.75 14.68 -1.98
N ILE A 20 -2.85 15.64 -1.75
CA ILE A 20 -1.45 15.60 -2.20
C ILE A 20 -0.68 14.40 -1.64
N PRO A 21 -0.66 14.12 -0.33
CA PRO A 21 0.05 12.95 0.21
C PRO A 21 -0.61 11.63 -0.20
N ILE A 22 -1.93 11.58 -0.43
CA ILE A 22 -2.61 10.37 -0.90
C ILE A 22 -2.22 10.07 -2.35
N ILE A 23 -2.29 11.08 -3.22
CA ILE A 23 -1.89 10.95 -4.63
C ILE A 23 -0.38 10.68 -4.71
N GLY A 24 0.42 11.37 -3.90
CA GLY A 24 1.86 11.18 -3.81
C GLY A 24 2.24 9.77 -3.34
N ALA A 25 1.56 9.22 -2.33
CA ALA A 25 1.75 7.83 -1.91
C ALA A 25 1.34 6.85 -3.00
N GLY A 26 0.26 7.13 -3.73
CA GLY A 26 -0.18 6.33 -4.89
C GLY A 26 0.84 6.34 -6.03
N ILE A 27 1.39 7.50 -6.37
CA ILE A 27 2.42 7.66 -7.41
C ILE A 27 3.73 7.02 -6.95
N TRP A 28 4.16 7.24 -5.71
CA TRP A 28 5.38 6.65 -5.16
C TRP A 28 5.32 5.12 -5.15
N LEU A 29 4.19 4.55 -4.72
CA LEU A 29 3.95 3.11 -4.79
C LEU A 29 3.94 2.61 -6.24
N ALA A 30 3.42 3.41 -7.17
CA ALA A 30 3.44 3.07 -8.59
C ALA A 30 4.81 3.21 -9.26
N SER A 31 5.73 4.01 -8.71
CA SER A 31 7.11 4.19 -9.23
C SER A 31 8.12 3.18 -8.68
N LYS A 32 7.70 2.32 -7.75
CA LYS A 32 8.56 1.27 -7.20
C LYS A 32 8.63 0.13 -8.23
N PRO A 33 9.82 -0.24 -8.73
CA PRO A 33 9.97 -1.21 -9.82
C PRO A 33 9.32 -2.56 -9.49
N ASP A 34 9.29 -2.95 -8.22
CA ASP A 34 8.68 -4.22 -7.78
C ASP A 34 7.15 -4.12 -7.70
N ALA A 35 6.62 -2.92 -7.42
CA ALA A 35 5.20 -2.64 -7.36
C ALA A 35 4.60 -2.27 -8.73
N GLU A 36 5.41 -1.85 -9.70
CA GLU A 36 5.03 -1.70 -11.11
C GLU A 36 4.50 -3.01 -11.70
N CYS A 37 5.07 -4.15 -11.26
CA CYS A 37 4.61 -5.49 -11.64
C CYS A 37 3.21 -5.83 -11.10
N LEU A 38 2.68 -5.05 -10.16
CA LEU A 38 1.39 -5.28 -9.51
C LEU A 38 0.36 -4.23 -9.92
N ARG A 39 -0.53 -4.60 -10.87
CA ARG A 39 -1.76 -3.82 -11.11
C ARG A 39 -2.61 -3.65 -9.85
N LEU A 40 -2.63 -4.64 -8.94
CA LEU A 40 -3.55 -4.67 -7.79
C LEU A 40 -3.30 -3.56 -6.75
N ALA A 41 -2.04 -3.14 -6.54
CA ALA A 41 -1.73 -2.10 -5.56
C ALA A 41 -2.05 -0.69 -6.08
N ARG A 42 -1.99 -0.52 -7.41
CA ARG A 42 -2.14 0.78 -8.09
C ARG A 42 -3.57 1.27 -8.14
N TRP A 43 -4.53 0.42 -8.48
CA TRP A 43 -5.92 0.83 -8.72
C TRP A 43 -6.68 1.31 -7.47
N PRO A 44 -6.58 0.68 -6.28
CA PRO A 44 -7.33 1.13 -5.11
C PRO A 44 -6.96 2.55 -4.67
N LEU A 45 -5.66 2.88 -4.69
CA LEU A 45 -5.16 4.20 -4.30
C LEU A 45 -5.48 5.29 -5.34
N ILE A 46 -5.38 4.97 -6.64
CA ILE A 46 -5.73 5.92 -7.69
C ILE A 46 -7.24 6.21 -7.69
N ILE A 47 -8.09 5.18 -7.61
CA ILE A 47 -9.55 5.35 -7.53
C ILE A 47 -9.90 6.21 -6.31
N LEU A 48 -9.29 5.95 -5.16
CA LEU A 48 -9.49 6.73 -3.95
C LEU A 48 -9.05 8.20 -4.11
N GLY A 49 -7.86 8.44 -4.66
CA GLY A 49 -7.37 9.79 -4.95
C GLY A 49 -8.29 10.57 -5.88
N THR A 50 -8.84 9.91 -6.92
CA THR A 50 -9.80 10.53 -7.83
C THR A 50 -11.13 10.88 -7.14
N LEU A 51 -11.64 10.02 -6.26
CA LEU A 51 -12.86 10.30 -5.50
C LEU A 51 -12.68 11.52 -4.58
N ILE A 52 -11.53 11.62 -3.90
CA ILE A 52 -11.21 12.76 -3.04
C ILE A 52 -11.11 14.06 -3.84
N LEU A 53 -10.48 14.01 -5.03
CA LEU A 53 -10.37 15.16 -5.92
C LEU A 53 -11.76 15.64 -6.42
N LEU A 54 -12.65 14.73 -6.80
CA LEU A 54 -14.02 15.07 -7.22
C LEU A 54 -14.82 15.73 -6.09
N VAL A 55 -14.71 15.22 -4.86
CA VAL A 55 -15.39 15.83 -3.70
C VAL A 55 -14.80 17.20 -3.37
N SER A 56 -13.49 17.38 -3.49
CA SER A 56 -12.85 18.69 -3.28
C SER A 56 -13.30 19.75 -4.29
N LEU A 57 -13.49 19.35 -5.56
CA LEU A 57 -14.03 20.22 -6.62
C LEU A 57 -15.50 20.58 -6.37
N ALA A 58 -16.31 19.60 -5.96
CA ALA A 58 -17.71 19.84 -5.59
C ALA A 58 -17.83 20.81 -4.39
N GLY A 59 -16.92 20.72 -3.42
CA GLY A 59 -16.84 21.66 -2.30
C GLY A 59 -16.55 23.10 -2.74
N PHE A 60 -15.70 23.28 -3.76
CA PHE A 60 -15.36 24.60 -4.29
C PHE A 60 -16.54 25.25 -5.03
N VAL A 61 -17.27 24.47 -5.84
CA VAL A 61 -18.49 24.93 -6.53
C VAL A 61 -19.61 25.23 -5.52
N GLY A 62 -19.70 24.45 -4.45
CA GLY A 62 -20.68 24.64 -3.39
C GLY A 62 -20.55 25.96 -2.63
N ALA A 63 -19.32 26.42 -2.41
CA ALA A 63 -19.05 27.70 -1.74
C ALA A 63 -19.53 28.91 -2.54
N TYR A 64 -19.62 28.80 -3.88
CA TYR A 64 -20.03 29.90 -4.75
C TYR A 64 -21.55 30.10 -4.86
N TRP A 65 -22.36 29.05 -4.65
CA TRP A 65 -23.81 29.13 -4.87
C TRP A 65 -24.66 29.33 -3.61
N GLY A 66 -24.07 29.37 -2.41
CA GLY A 66 -24.75 29.81 -1.18
C GLY A 66 -26.04 29.04 -0.83
N ARG A 67 -26.22 27.83 -1.36
CA ARG A 67 -27.41 27.00 -1.17
C ARG A 67 -27.17 26.05 0.00
N GLU A 68 -28.01 26.14 1.03
CA GLU A 68 -27.96 25.27 2.23
C GLU A 68 -27.94 23.77 1.88
N CYS A 69 -28.71 23.34 0.86
CA CYS A 69 -28.69 21.95 0.36
C CYS A 69 -27.32 21.50 -0.14
N LEU A 70 -26.54 22.41 -0.72
CA LEU A 70 -25.26 22.11 -1.34
C LEU A 70 -24.17 21.93 -0.25
N LEU A 71 -24.27 22.69 0.84
CA LEU A 71 -23.42 22.51 2.02
C LEU A 71 -23.76 21.23 2.80
N ALA A 72 -25.05 20.88 2.90
CA ALA A 72 -25.49 19.61 3.49
C ALA A 72 -25.02 18.40 2.66
N ALA A 73 -25.14 18.48 1.32
CA ALA A 73 -24.63 17.45 0.41
C ALA A 73 -23.09 17.30 0.53
N TYR A 74 -22.37 18.41 0.68
CA TYR A 74 -20.92 18.41 0.92
C TYR A 74 -20.55 17.69 2.23
N LEU A 75 -21.22 17.99 3.34
CA LEU A 75 -21.00 17.30 4.63
C LEU A 75 -21.27 15.80 4.52
N PHE A 76 -22.33 15.39 3.81
CA PHE A 76 -22.61 13.97 3.57
C PHE A 76 -21.52 13.30 2.73
N ALA A 77 -21.06 13.94 1.65
CA ALA A 77 -19.98 13.42 0.82
C ALA A 77 -18.66 13.28 1.61
N MET A 78 -18.32 14.26 2.45
CA MET A 78 -17.15 14.20 3.33
C MET A 78 -17.24 13.05 4.36
N ALA A 79 -18.42 12.85 4.97
CA ALA A 79 -18.64 11.73 5.88
C ALA A 79 -18.49 10.37 5.18
N ALA A 80 -19.02 10.24 3.96
CA ALA A 80 -18.87 9.03 3.15
C ALA A 80 -17.40 8.74 2.79
N LEU A 81 -16.61 9.78 2.47
CA LEU A 81 -15.18 9.63 2.21
C LEU A 81 -14.41 9.19 3.45
N ILE A 82 -14.69 9.76 4.62
CA ILE A 82 -14.05 9.35 5.88
C ILE A 82 -14.39 7.89 6.18
N ALA A 83 -15.65 7.49 6.04
CA ALA A 83 -16.07 6.10 6.23
C ALA A 83 -15.35 5.16 5.25
N LEU A 84 -15.26 5.52 3.97
CA LEU A 84 -14.52 4.75 2.97
C LEU A 84 -13.03 4.61 3.33
N LEU A 85 -12.38 5.69 3.76
CA LEU A 85 -10.98 5.69 4.20
C LEU A 85 -10.77 4.75 5.38
N LEU A 86 -11.64 4.83 6.41
CA LEU A 86 -11.55 3.96 7.58
C LEU A 86 -11.74 2.49 7.19
N VAL A 87 -12.69 2.17 6.30
CA VAL A 87 -12.88 0.81 5.78
C VAL A 87 -11.63 0.32 5.06
N LEU A 88 -11.01 1.15 4.20
CA LEU A 88 -9.78 0.79 3.50
C LEU A 88 -8.60 0.60 4.44
N ILE A 89 -8.45 1.45 5.47
CA ILE A 89 -7.40 1.30 6.50
C ILE A 89 -7.59 -0.03 7.24
N VAL A 90 -8.80 -0.34 7.68
CA VAL A 90 -9.11 -1.60 8.38
C VAL A 90 -8.86 -2.80 7.48
N PHE A 91 -9.30 -2.75 6.22
CA PHE A 91 -9.05 -3.79 5.23
C PHE A 91 -7.55 -3.99 4.99
N ALA A 92 -6.80 -2.90 4.77
CA ALA A 92 -5.35 -2.94 4.58
C ALA A 92 -4.67 -3.60 5.79
N PHE A 93 -5.03 -3.22 7.01
CA PHE A 93 -4.53 -3.89 8.22
C PHE A 93 -4.90 -5.37 8.27
N ALA A 94 -6.16 -5.73 8.02
CA ALA A 94 -6.60 -7.13 8.08
C ALA A 94 -5.81 -8.01 7.10
N VAL A 95 -5.58 -7.51 5.89
CA VAL A 95 -4.86 -8.21 4.82
C VAL A 95 -3.34 -8.25 5.07
N THR A 96 -2.77 -7.21 5.69
CA THR A 96 -1.34 -7.05 5.96
C THR A 96 -0.91 -7.42 7.39
N ARG A 97 -1.79 -7.98 8.22
CA ARG A 97 -1.44 -8.49 9.56
C ARG A 97 -0.57 -9.76 9.56
N PRO A 98 -0.92 -10.82 8.81
CA PRO A 98 -0.13 -12.06 8.78
C PRO A 98 1.08 -11.95 7.83
N ASP A 99 2.29 -12.14 8.35
CA ASP A 99 3.58 -11.81 7.68
C ASP A 99 4.19 -12.97 6.94
N GLY A 100 3.84 -14.19 7.33
CA GLY A 100 4.37 -15.42 6.73
C GLY A 100 5.88 -15.52 6.78
N SER A 101 6.55 -14.70 7.59
CA SER A 101 7.97 -14.76 7.84
C SER A 101 8.28 -15.97 8.71
N VAL A 102 9.36 -16.63 8.36
CA VAL A 102 9.91 -17.80 9.04
C VAL A 102 11.37 -17.45 9.34
N PRO A 103 11.71 -17.20 10.61
CA PRO A 103 13.08 -16.91 10.97
C PRO A 103 13.93 -18.16 10.75
N VAL A 104 15.07 -17.98 10.08
CA VAL A 104 16.03 -19.06 9.83
C VAL A 104 17.16 -18.96 10.86
N PRO A 105 17.45 -20.02 11.63
CA PRO A 105 18.53 -20.01 12.61
C PRO A 105 19.88 -19.60 11.99
N GLY A 106 20.55 -18.63 12.59
CA GLY A 106 21.87 -18.17 12.14
C GLY A 106 21.86 -17.30 10.89
N ARG A 107 20.70 -16.77 10.47
CA ARG A 107 20.56 -15.84 9.33
C ARG A 107 20.02 -14.47 9.78
N GLY A 108 20.49 -13.40 9.15
CA GLY A 108 20.05 -12.01 9.36
C GLY A 108 18.81 -11.63 8.54
N TYR A 109 18.24 -12.59 7.82
CA TYR A 109 17.04 -12.44 6.99
C TYR A 109 16.03 -13.54 7.30
N ASP A 110 14.76 -13.24 7.03
CA ASP A 110 13.67 -14.18 7.12
C ASP A 110 13.38 -14.84 5.76
N GLU A 111 12.89 -16.07 5.82
CA GLU A 111 12.25 -16.74 4.67
C GLU A 111 10.74 -16.56 4.75
N TYR A 112 10.05 -16.65 3.63
CA TYR A 112 8.61 -16.40 3.57
C TYR A 112 7.88 -17.63 3.06
N ARG A 113 6.80 -18.00 3.74
CA ARG A 113 5.89 -19.07 3.32
C ARG A 113 4.54 -18.50 2.95
N LEU A 114 4.05 -18.86 1.76
CA LEU A 114 2.72 -18.45 1.29
C LEU A 114 1.63 -18.74 2.30
N GLY A 115 1.64 -19.93 2.93
CA GLY A 115 0.64 -20.34 3.90
C GLY A 115 0.49 -19.40 5.10
N GLY A 116 1.52 -18.61 5.41
CA GLY A 116 1.50 -17.62 6.49
C GLY A 116 0.91 -16.26 6.10
N PHE A 117 0.47 -16.07 4.86
CA PHE A 117 -0.21 -14.84 4.41
C PHE A 117 -1.74 -14.97 4.43
N SER A 118 -2.42 -13.82 4.43
CA SER A 118 -3.89 -13.75 4.40
C SER A 118 -4.45 -14.44 3.15
N ALA A 119 -5.65 -15.03 3.27
CA ALA A 119 -6.30 -15.74 2.17
C ALA A 119 -6.48 -14.85 0.93
N TRP A 120 -6.72 -13.55 1.14
CA TRP A 120 -6.85 -12.58 0.06
C TRP A 120 -5.54 -12.37 -0.72
N LEU A 121 -4.40 -12.20 -0.01
CA LEU A 121 -3.09 -12.06 -0.67
C LEU A 121 -2.69 -13.34 -1.40
N ARG A 122 -2.88 -14.50 -0.76
CA ARG A 122 -2.62 -15.79 -1.39
C ARG A 122 -3.43 -15.99 -2.66
N GLY A 123 -4.73 -15.71 -2.62
CA GLY A 123 -5.63 -15.86 -3.76
C GLY A 123 -5.21 -15.01 -4.98
N TYR A 124 -4.45 -13.94 -4.78
CA TYR A 124 -3.96 -13.11 -5.87
C TYR A 124 -2.80 -13.74 -6.65
N VAL A 125 -1.89 -14.46 -5.98
CA VAL A 125 -0.68 -15.06 -6.58
C VAL A 125 -0.86 -16.52 -7.01
N VAL A 126 -1.94 -17.18 -6.56
CA VAL A 126 -2.28 -18.56 -6.96
C VAL A 126 -2.78 -18.62 -8.41
N ASP A 127 -3.33 -17.53 -8.95
CA ASP A 127 -3.81 -17.47 -10.33
C ASP A 127 -2.63 -17.56 -11.33
N PRO A 128 -2.55 -18.63 -12.14
CA PRO A 128 -1.38 -18.89 -12.98
C PRO A 128 -1.22 -17.84 -14.11
N GLY A 129 -2.33 -17.33 -14.65
CA GLY A 129 -2.30 -16.32 -15.72
C GLY A 129 -1.91 -14.93 -15.22
N ARG A 130 -2.21 -14.60 -13.95
CA ARG A 130 -1.70 -13.40 -13.28
C ARG A 130 -0.24 -13.55 -12.90
N TRP A 131 0.13 -14.68 -12.29
CA TRP A 131 1.50 -14.94 -11.90
C TRP A 131 2.45 -14.94 -13.10
N ALA A 132 2.02 -15.49 -14.25
CA ALA A 132 2.82 -15.46 -15.48
C ALA A 132 3.21 -14.04 -15.94
N ARG A 133 2.38 -13.03 -15.67
CA ARG A 133 2.70 -11.62 -15.96
C ARG A 133 3.62 -11.03 -14.90
N ILE A 134 3.37 -11.36 -13.63
CA ILE A 134 4.20 -10.88 -12.51
C ILE A 134 5.62 -11.42 -12.63
N ARG A 135 5.80 -12.72 -12.89
CA ARG A 135 7.12 -13.35 -13.06
C ARG A 135 7.92 -12.73 -14.22
N ALA A 136 7.25 -12.40 -15.33
CA ALA A 136 7.90 -11.79 -16.49
C ALA A 136 8.42 -10.40 -16.13
N CYS A 137 7.60 -9.61 -15.46
CA CYS A 137 7.99 -8.29 -14.96
C CYS A 137 9.10 -8.37 -13.89
N LEU A 138 9.07 -9.36 -12.99
CA LEU A 138 10.14 -9.58 -12.01
C LEU A 138 11.47 -9.92 -12.69
N GLY A 139 11.46 -10.73 -13.75
CA GLY A 139 12.64 -11.01 -14.56
C GLY A 139 13.26 -9.76 -15.18
N GLU A 140 12.42 -8.84 -15.67
CA GLU A 140 12.86 -7.57 -16.29
C GLU A 140 13.27 -6.50 -15.26
N SER A 141 12.67 -6.51 -14.05
CA SER A 141 12.94 -5.52 -13.00
C SER A 141 14.40 -5.49 -12.54
N GLY A 142 15.13 -6.60 -12.74
CA GLY A 142 16.55 -6.74 -12.42
C GLY A 142 16.85 -6.75 -10.92
N VAL A 143 15.88 -7.05 -10.05
CA VAL A 143 16.07 -7.06 -8.59
C VAL A 143 17.22 -7.97 -8.16
N CYS A 144 17.26 -9.20 -8.68
CA CYS A 144 18.33 -10.15 -8.36
C CYS A 144 19.67 -9.77 -9.00
N GLN A 145 19.65 -9.12 -10.16
CA GLN A 145 20.86 -8.61 -10.79
C GLN A 145 21.47 -7.46 -9.98
N ARG A 146 20.64 -6.56 -9.43
CA ARG A 146 21.09 -5.50 -8.51
C ARG A 146 21.65 -6.08 -7.22
N LEU A 147 21.02 -7.11 -6.65
CA LEU A 147 21.58 -7.80 -5.48
C LEU A 147 23.00 -8.33 -5.78
N SER A 148 23.18 -9.01 -6.91
CA SER A 148 24.50 -9.53 -7.30
C SER A 148 25.53 -8.44 -7.60
N ARG A 149 25.10 -7.28 -8.10
CA ARG A 149 26.00 -6.18 -8.51
C ARG A 149 26.38 -5.27 -7.34
N ASP A 150 25.39 -4.86 -6.56
CA ASP A 150 25.53 -3.83 -5.52
C ASP A 150 25.97 -4.45 -4.19
N ALA A 151 25.73 -5.74 -3.99
CA ALA A 151 26.09 -6.47 -2.78
C ALA A 151 26.69 -7.85 -3.14
N PRO A 152 27.96 -7.90 -3.58
CA PRO A 152 28.57 -9.13 -4.08
C PRO A 152 28.80 -10.20 -2.99
N TYR A 153 28.64 -9.87 -1.71
CA TYR A 153 28.84 -10.72 -0.52
C TYR A 153 29.89 -11.82 -0.73
N LEU A 154 31.16 -11.52 -0.47
CA LEU A 154 32.27 -12.40 -0.86
C LEU A 154 32.27 -13.76 -0.14
N THR A 155 31.64 -13.84 1.03
CA THR A 155 31.55 -15.08 1.81
C THR A 155 30.12 -15.45 2.15
N ALA A 156 29.88 -16.75 2.35
CA ALA A 156 28.60 -17.28 2.77
C ALA A 156 28.13 -16.70 4.11
N ASP A 157 29.05 -16.44 5.04
CA ASP A 157 28.74 -15.84 6.35
C ASP A 157 28.31 -14.38 6.22
N GLN A 158 28.96 -13.61 5.34
CA GLN A 158 28.54 -12.23 5.05
C GLN A 158 27.14 -12.19 4.43
N PHE A 159 26.88 -13.10 3.48
CA PHE A 159 25.55 -13.24 2.90
C PHE A 159 24.52 -13.67 3.95
N ALA A 160 24.86 -14.64 4.80
CA ALA A 160 24.01 -15.16 5.86
C ALA A 160 23.59 -14.08 6.87
N GLN A 161 24.48 -13.15 7.21
CA GLN A 161 24.21 -12.07 8.17
C GLN A 161 23.59 -10.82 7.53
N SER A 162 23.45 -10.79 6.21
CA SER A 162 22.91 -9.64 5.51
C SER A 162 21.39 -9.49 5.68
N HIS A 163 20.91 -8.25 5.63
CA HIS A 163 19.49 -7.95 5.61
C HIS A 163 18.98 -7.93 4.17
N LEU A 164 18.45 -9.06 3.71
CA LEU A 164 17.79 -9.16 2.42
C LEU A 164 16.33 -8.72 2.51
N SER A 165 15.84 -8.05 1.47
CA SER A 165 14.41 -7.78 1.35
C SER A 165 13.63 -9.08 1.14
N PRO A 166 12.32 -9.11 1.44
CA PRO A 166 11.50 -10.32 1.24
C PRO A 166 11.56 -10.86 -0.19
N LEU A 167 11.64 -9.96 -1.18
CA LEU A 167 11.75 -10.32 -2.59
C LEU A 167 13.11 -10.93 -2.91
N GLN A 168 14.19 -10.36 -2.36
CA GLN A 168 15.54 -10.89 -2.55
C GLN A 168 15.70 -12.26 -1.89
N SER A 169 15.18 -12.44 -0.66
CA SER A 169 15.32 -13.68 0.09
C SER A 169 14.48 -14.83 -0.48
N GLY A 170 13.38 -14.53 -1.19
CA GLY A 170 12.48 -15.50 -1.80
C GLY A 170 12.70 -15.79 -3.29
N CYS A 171 13.21 -14.84 -4.09
CA CYS A 171 13.36 -15.01 -5.54
C CYS A 171 14.82 -15.19 -6.00
N CYS A 172 15.77 -14.59 -5.28
CA CYS A 172 17.17 -14.50 -5.73
C CYS A 172 18.09 -15.56 -5.13
N LYS A 173 17.58 -16.38 -4.20
CA LYS A 173 18.30 -17.51 -3.62
C LYS A 173 17.36 -18.72 -3.48
N PRO A 174 17.88 -19.96 -3.43
CA PRO A 174 17.08 -21.13 -3.11
C PRO A 174 16.71 -21.14 -1.62
N PRO A 175 15.65 -21.89 -1.23
CA PRO A 175 15.31 -22.12 0.16
C PRO A 175 16.47 -22.76 0.95
N THR A 176 16.68 -22.34 2.19
CA THR A 176 17.78 -22.86 3.02
C THR A 176 17.63 -24.36 3.29
N ALA A 177 16.39 -24.87 3.35
CA ALA A 177 16.10 -26.28 3.56
C ALA A 177 16.66 -27.21 2.47
N CYS A 178 16.87 -26.69 1.25
CA CYS A 178 17.45 -27.44 0.14
C CYS A 178 18.94 -27.75 0.31
N GLY A 179 19.63 -26.97 1.17
CA GLY A 179 21.03 -27.16 1.50
C GLY A 179 21.97 -27.05 0.32
N TYR A 180 21.75 -26.06 -0.56
CA TYR A 180 22.71 -25.71 -1.62
C TYR A 180 23.98 -25.09 -1.06
N MET A 181 25.10 -25.31 -1.74
CA MET A 181 26.37 -24.63 -1.44
C MET A 181 26.40 -23.24 -2.07
N TYR A 182 26.82 -22.26 -1.28
CA TYR A 182 26.98 -20.86 -1.68
C TYR A 182 28.17 -20.70 -2.62
N VAL A 183 27.97 -20.05 -3.77
CA VAL A 183 29.06 -19.59 -4.65
C VAL A 183 29.05 -18.07 -4.72
N ASN A 184 27.90 -17.49 -5.01
CA ASN A 184 27.67 -16.05 -5.00
C ASN A 184 26.18 -15.76 -4.68
N PRO A 185 25.74 -14.49 -4.56
CA PRO A 185 24.39 -14.16 -4.11
C PRO A 185 23.26 -14.83 -4.91
N THR A 186 23.44 -15.06 -6.21
CA THR A 186 22.42 -15.62 -7.13
C THR A 186 22.81 -16.97 -7.74
N VAL A 187 23.94 -17.55 -7.35
CA VAL A 187 24.43 -18.85 -7.86
C VAL A 187 24.72 -19.79 -6.71
N TRP A 188 24.04 -20.92 -6.76
CA TRP A 188 24.03 -21.94 -5.73
C TRP A 188 24.14 -23.31 -6.39
N VAL A 189 24.98 -24.20 -5.84
CA VAL A 189 25.30 -25.50 -6.48
C VAL A 189 25.15 -26.66 -5.51
N ASN A 190 24.96 -27.87 -6.03
CA ASN A 190 24.95 -29.13 -5.29
C ASN A 190 24.00 -29.12 -4.06
N PRO A 191 22.68 -29.29 -4.27
CA PRO A 191 21.75 -29.41 -3.16
C PRO A 191 22.02 -30.68 -2.35
N SER A 192 22.22 -30.52 -1.04
CA SER A 192 22.34 -31.66 -0.13
C SER A 192 20.99 -32.31 0.19
N ASN A 193 19.87 -31.58 0.05
CA ASN A 193 18.53 -32.09 0.29
C ASN A 193 17.51 -31.55 -0.72
N ALA A 194 17.60 -32.00 -1.97
CA ALA A 194 16.71 -31.57 -3.05
C ALA A 194 15.22 -31.96 -2.85
N GLY A 195 14.92 -32.87 -1.92
CA GLY A 195 13.55 -33.29 -1.59
C GLY A 195 12.91 -32.54 -0.42
N ALA A 196 13.62 -31.60 0.21
CA ALA A 196 13.13 -30.88 1.38
C ALA A 196 11.93 -29.96 1.08
N ASP A 197 11.92 -29.37 -0.12
CA ASP A 197 10.92 -28.43 -0.58
C ASP A 197 10.72 -28.62 -2.11
N GLN A 198 9.50 -28.36 -2.60
CA GLN A 198 9.21 -28.39 -4.04
C GLN A 198 10.01 -27.33 -4.79
N ASP A 199 10.29 -26.20 -4.12
CA ASP A 199 11.06 -25.10 -4.68
C ASP A 199 12.54 -25.46 -4.88
N CYS A 200 13.06 -26.50 -4.22
CA CYS A 200 14.42 -26.97 -4.43
C CYS A 200 14.65 -27.43 -5.87
N ALA A 201 13.70 -28.16 -6.44
CA ALA A 201 13.79 -28.63 -7.83
C ALA A 201 13.49 -27.51 -8.85
N ALA A 202 12.79 -26.46 -8.43
CA ALA A 202 12.42 -25.33 -9.28
C ALA A 202 13.52 -24.25 -9.39
N TRP A 203 14.54 -24.29 -8.52
CA TRP A 203 15.66 -23.36 -8.55
C TRP A 203 16.53 -23.52 -9.82
N SER A 204 16.88 -22.39 -10.45
CA SER A 204 17.80 -22.33 -11.59
C SER A 204 18.88 -21.26 -11.37
N ASN A 205 20.10 -21.51 -11.85
CA ASN A 205 21.19 -20.51 -11.83
C ASN A 205 21.16 -19.57 -13.05
N ASP A 206 20.22 -19.79 -13.99
CA ASP A 206 19.97 -18.87 -15.10
C ASP A 206 19.38 -17.57 -14.55
N GLN A 207 20.07 -16.44 -14.78
CA GLN A 207 19.69 -15.12 -14.27
C GLN A 207 18.33 -14.64 -14.80
N SER A 208 17.84 -15.20 -15.90
CA SER A 208 16.52 -14.91 -16.45
C SER A 208 15.39 -15.71 -15.80
N GLN A 209 15.71 -16.81 -15.12
CA GLN A 209 14.72 -17.74 -14.56
C GLN A 209 14.73 -17.76 -13.03
N LEU A 210 15.93 -17.86 -12.42
CA LEU A 210 16.16 -17.93 -10.97
C LEU A 210 15.06 -18.75 -10.25
N CYS A 211 14.55 -18.27 -9.10
CA CYS A 211 13.38 -18.85 -8.45
C CYS A 211 12.08 -18.08 -8.79
N TYR A 212 12.00 -17.37 -9.93
CA TYR A 212 10.79 -16.58 -10.24
C TYR A 212 9.51 -17.44 -10.39
N GLY A 213 9.65 -18.75 -10.59
CA GLY A 213 8.55 -19.71 -10.61
C GLY A 213 8.16 -20.29 -9.24
N CYS A 214 8.99 -20.10 -8.21
CA CYS A 214 8.88 -20.77 -6.92
C CYS A 214 7.76 -20.19 -6.03
N GLU A 215 7.25 -21.01 -5.13
CA GLU A 215 6.30 -20.61 -4.09
C GLU A 215 6.96 -19.64 -3.08
N ALA A 216 8.26 -19.82 -2.80
CA ALA A 216 9.08 -18.90 -2.01
C ALA A 216 9.16 -17.51 -2.64
N CYS A 217 9.24 -17.40 -3.97
CA CYS A 217 9.27 -16.11 -4.65
C CYS A 217 7.91 -15.42 -4.63
N LYS A 218 6.81 -16.18 -4.78
CA LYS A 218 5.45 -15.65 -4.56
C LYS A 218 5.30 -15.13 -3.12
N ALA A 219 5.80 -15.87 -2.13
CA ALA A 219 5.77 -15.48 -0.73
C ALA A 219 6.60 -14.21 -0.48
N GLY A 220 7.82 -14.16 -1.01
CA GLY A 220 8.71 -13.00 -0.93
C GLY A 220 8.10 -11.75 -1.57
N MET A 221 7.42 -11.92 -2.71
CA MET A 221 6.68 -10.85 -3.37
C MET A 221 5.54 -10.31 -2.51
N LEU A 222 4.76 -11.20 -1.87
CA LEU A 222 3.70 -10.79 -0.93
C LEU A 222 4.28 -10.07 0.31
N GLY A 223 5.43 -10.51 0.81
CA GLY A 223 6.14 -9.86 1.90
C GLY A 223 6.58 -8.44 1.55
N ASN A 224 7.18 -8.25 0.38
CA ASN A 224 7.61 -6.95 -0.12
C ASN A 224 6.39 -6.02 -0.31
N LEU A 225 5.33 -6.54 -0.94
CA LEU A 225 4.10 -5.81 -1.16
C LEU A 225 3.47 -5.33 0.16
N ARG A 226 3.43 -6.20 1.17
CA ARG A 226 2.92 -5.89 2.50
C ARG A 226 3.69 -4.74 3.14
N GLU A 227 5.02 -4.76 3.07
CA GLU A 227 5.85 -3.71 3.66
C GLU A 227 5.56 -2.35 3.02
N GLU A 228 5.47 -2.32 1.69
CA GLU A 228 5.14 -1.12 0.92
C GLU A 228 3.69 -0.66 1.18
N TRP A 229 2.73 -1.59 1.30
CA TRP A 229 1.36 -1.28 1.70
C TRP A 229 1.28 -0.67 3.10
N ARG A 230 2.09 -1.15 4.05
CA ARG A 230 2.14 -0.59 5.41
C ARG A 230 2.66 0.84 5.38
N LYS A 231 3.69 1.13 4.58
CA LYS A 231 4.21 2.50 4.38
C LYS A 231 3.12 3.41 3.78
N ALA A 232 2.42 2.96 2.75
CA ALA A 232 1.31 3.71 2.15
C ALA A 232 0.12 3.90 3.12
N ASN A 233 -0.21 2.89 3.93
CA ASN A 233 -1.30 2.94 4.88
C ASN A 233 -1.06 3.98 6.00
N VAL A 234 0.21 4.23 6.36
CA VAL A 234 0.54 5.34 7.27
C VAL A 234 0.10 6.69 6.70
N ALA A 235 0.32 6.94 5.41
CA ALA A 235 -0.15 8.16 4.75
C ALA A 235 -1.68 8.25 4.75
N LEU A 236 -2.39 7.14 4.54
CA LEU A 236 -3.86 7.09 4.62
C LEU A 236 -4.37 7.41 6.02
N ILE A 237 -3.73 6.91 7.07
CA ILE A 237 -4.09 7.21 8.47
C ILE A 237 -3.93 8.71 8.75
N VAL A 238 -2.80 9.30 8.36
CA VAL A 238 -2.55 10.74 8.54
C VAL A 238 -3.62 11.57 7.83
N ALA A 239 -3.96 11.21 6.59
CA ALA A 239 -5.00 11.91 5.84
C ALA A 239 -6.40 11.72 6.45
N ALA A 240 -6.72 10.53 6.96
CA ALA A 240 -7.99 10.28 7.65
C ALA A 240 -8.14 11.15 8.91
N VAL A 241 -7.08 11.26 9.73
CA VAL A 241 -7.07 12.12 10.92
C VAL A 241 -7.29 13.59 10.53
N ALA A 242 -6.60 14.07 9.50
CA ALA A 242 -6.77 15.45 9.02
C ALA A 242 -8.19 15.70 8.50
N LEU A 243 -8.76 14.78 7.72
CA LEU A 243 -10.13 14.89 7.20
C LEU A 243 -11.18 14.86 8.32
N ILE A 244 -10.99 14.04 9.36
CA ILE A 244 -11.87 14.01 10.53
C ILE A 244 -11.84 15.38 11.24
N PHE A 245 -10.66 15.97 11.44
CA PHE A 245 -10.54 17.29 12.06
C PHE A 245 -11.26 18.38 11.25
N VAL A 246 -11.04 18.39 9.94
CA VAL A 246 -11.73 19.31 9.00
C VAL A 246 -13.24 19.09 9.02
N TYR A 247 -13.70 17.85 9.07
CA TYR A 247 -15.13 17.50 9.15
C TYR A 247 -15.78 17.99 10.44
N VAL A 248 -15.11 17.86 11.60
CA VAL A 248 -15.62 18.38 12.88
C VAL A 248 -15.74 19.89 12.84
N ILE A 249 -14.75 20.61 12.29
CA ILE A 249 -14.82 22.05 12.10
C ILE A 249 -15.99 22.41 11.16
N GLY A 250 -16.11 21.73 10.01
CA GLY A 250 -17.23 21.94 9.09
C GLY A 250 -18.61 21.73 9.74
N CYS A 251 -18.76 20.68 10.55
CA CYS A 251 -19.99 20.42 11.30
C CYS A 251 -20.28 21.51 12.34
N SER A 252 -19.25 22.00 13.06
CA SER A 252 -19.41 23.07 14.04
C SER A 252 -19.81 24.39 13.39
N ALA A 253 -19.21 24.74 12.24
CA ALA A 253 -19.55 25.92 11.47
C ALA A 253 -20.99 25.85 10.93
N PHE A 254 -21.42 24.69 10.43
CA PHE A 254 -22.79 24.47 9.97
C PHE A 254 -23.81 24.60 11.10
N LYS A 255 -23.56 23.96 12.26
CA LYS A 255 -24.43 24.09 13.43
C LYS A 255 -24.55 25.54 13.90
N ASN A 256 -23.45 26.29 13.93
CA ASN A 256 -23.48 27.71 14.31
C ASN A 256 -24.32 28.54 13.33
N ALA A 257 -24.16 28.36 12.02
CA ALA A 257 -24.95 29.07 11.01
C ALA A 257 -26.46 28.76 11.13
N GLN A 258 -26.82 27.49 11.33
CA GLN A 258 -28.21 27.08 11.52
C GLN A 258 -28.83 27.66 12.80
N THR A 259 -28.02 27.79 13.86
CA THR A 259 -28.45 28.39 15.13
C THR A 259 -28.67 29.90 14.98
N GLU A 260 -27.79 30.61 14.27
CA GLU A 260 -27.98 32.04 13.96
C GLU A 260 -29.25 32.30 13.14
N ASP A 261 -29.55 31.46 12.14
CA ASP A 261 -30.78 31.59 11.34
C ASP A 261 -32.05 31.33 12.16
N LEU A 262 -32.03 30.35 13.06
CA LEU A 262 -33.10 30.10 14.03
C LEU A 262 -33.31 31.31 14.95
N PHE A 263 -32.23 31.89 15.50
CA PHE A 263 -32.31 33.10 16.32
C PHE A 263 -32.83 34.31 15.52
N ARG A 264 -32.44 34.49 14.25
CA ARG A 264 -32.98 35.54 13.39
C ARG A 264 -34.47 35.38 13.15
N ARG A 265 -34.95 34.18 12.81
CA ARG A 265 -36.39 33.91 12.64
C ARG A 265 -37.16 34.15 13.93
N TYR A 266 -36.63 33.72 15.07
CA TYR A 266 -37.25 33.97 16.38
C TYR A 266 -37.36 35.48 16.69
N LYS A 267 -36.33 36.25 16.34
CA LYS A 267 -36.31 37.71 16.53
C LYS A 267 -37.25 38.46 15.57
N GLN A 268 -37.53 37.89 14.39
CA GLN A 268 -38.46 38.45 13.41
C GLN A 268 -39.93 38.03 13.66
N GLY A 269 -40.20 37.03 14.51
CA GLY A 269 -41.53 36.55 14.85
C GLY A 269 -42.24 37.29 16.00
N PHE A 270 -41.76 38.46 16.40
CA PHE A 270 -42.34 39.33 17.45
C PHE A 270 -42.66 40.75 16.93
N VAL A 271 -43.17 40.86 15.71
CA VAL A 271 -43.83 42.06 15.18
C VAL A 271 -45.08 41.66 14.42
#